data_AF-A0A7V9VHJ3-F1
#
_entry.id   AF-A0A7V9VHJ3-F1
#
_cell.length_a   1.000
_cell.length_b   1.000
_cell.length_c   1.000
_cell.angle_alpha   90.00
_cell.angle_beta   90.00
_cell.angle_gamma   90.00
#
_symmetry.space_group_name_H-M   'P 1'
#
loop_
_entity.id
_entity.type
_entity.pdbx_description
1 polymer ?
#
loop_
_entity_poly.entity_id
_entity_poly.type
_entity_poly.pdbx_seq_one_letter_code
_entity_poly.pdbx_strand_id
1 'polypeptide(L)'
;MARPYISDDQREMAVAMLANAIRKDGHLRDRARHAGDAGNPLIAVMASRRSEPSQRYVDGMRDILKVLFANGGVVAEECLEEAYARALGVTTPASDNGRTYQ
;
A
#
# COMPACT_ATOMS: atom_id res chain seq x y z
N MET A 1 -0.45 1.86 -29.88
CA MET A 1 0.68 1.22 -29.17
C MET A 1 0.10 0.31 -28.10
N ALA A 2 0.53 -0.96 -28.03
CA ALA A 2 0.08 -1.87 -26.98
C ALA A 2 0.75 -1.50 -25.64
N ARG A 3 0.02 -1.63 -24.52
CA ARG A 3 0.59 -1.39 -23.18
C ARG A 3 1.51 -2.55 -22.78
N PRO A 4 2.61 -2.30 -22.07
CA PRO A 4 3.51 -3.34 -21.59
C PRO A 4 2.87 -4.19 -20.48
N TYR A 5 3.36 -5.42 -20.30
CA TYR A 5 3.13 -6.20 -19.08
C TYR A 5 4.08 -5.71 -17.98
N ILE A 6 3.64 -5.81 -16.72
CA ILE A 6 4.47 -5.49 -15.56
C ILE A 6 5.53 -6.59 -15.35
N SER A 7 6.78 -6.22 -15.07
CA SER A 7 7.80 -7.17 -14.65
C SER A 7 7.72 -7.48 -13.15
N ASP A 8 8.30 -8.60 -12.73
CA ASP A 8 8.33 -8.97 -11.31
C ASP A 8 9.03 -7.92 -10.44
N ASP A 9 10.14 -7.33 -10.92
CA ASP A 9 10.85 -6.25 -10.21
C ASP A 9 9.99 -4.99 -10.08
N GLN A 10 9.23 -4.64 -11.12
CA GLN A 10 8.31 -3.49 -11.09
C GLN A 10 7.15 -3.73 -10.13
N ARG A 11 6.62 -4.96 -10.11
CA ARG A 11 5.58 -5.39 -9.18
C ARG A 11 6.10 -5.33 -7.74
N GLU A 12 7.27 -5.90 -7.47
CA GLU A 12 7.89 -5.89 -6.15
C GLU A 12 8.10 -4.46 -5.63
N MET A 13 8.63 -3.58 -6.49
CA MET A 13 8.81 -2.17 -6.16
C MET A 13 7.46 -1.49 -5.85
N ALA A 14 6.43 -1.73 -6.67
CA ALA A 14 5.10 -1.17 -6.45
C ALA A 14 4.49 -1.62 -5.11
N VAL A 15 4.56 -2.93 -4.83
CA VAL A 15 4.09 -3.53 -3.56
C VAL A 15 4.84 -2.95 -2.37
N ALA A 16 6.18 -2.85 -2.44
CA ALA A 16 6.99 -2.30 -1.35
C ALA A 16 6.66 -0.83 -1.05
N MET A 17 6.49 -0.01 -2.10
CA MET A 17 6.10 1.40 -1.95
C MET A 17 4.69 1.55 -1.35
N LEU A 18 3.72 0.76 -1.83
CA LEU A 18 2.37 0.73 -1.27
C LEU A 18 2.37 0.28 0.20
N ALA A 19 3.10 -0.78 0.54
CA ALA A 19 3.18 -1.29 1.91
C ALA A 19 3.79 -0.26 2.88
N ASN A 20 4.82 0.47 2.44
CA ASN A 20 5.40 1.57 3.20
C ASN A 20 4.39 2.69 3.46
N ALA A 21 3.60 3.08 2.45
CA ALA A 21 2.57 4.11 2.58
C ALA A 21 1.45 3.68 3.54
N ILE A 22 0.99 2.42 3.44
CA ILE A 22 -0.03 1.85 4.33
C ILE A 22 0.47 1.80 5.78
N ARG A 23 1.71 1.35 6.03
CA ARG A 23 2.30 1.35 7.39
C ARG A 23 2.36 2.74 7.99
N LYS A 24 2.77 3.73 7.19
CA LYS A 24 2.82 5.13 7.64
C LYS A 24 1.43 5.67 7.98
N ASP A 25 0.43 5.35 7.17
CA ASP A 25 -0.96 5.72 7.42
C ASP A 25 -1.48 5.10 8.74
N GLY A 26 -1.25 3.79 8.93
CA GLY A 26 -1.61 3.09 10.17
C GLY A 26 -0.99 3.73 11.41
N HIS A 27 0.31 4.01 11.38
CA HIS A 27 1.02 4.69 12.48
C HIS A 27 0.43 6.07 12.81
N LEU A 28 0.02 6.83 11.79
CA LEU A 28 -0.60 8.15 11.99
C LEU A 28 -2.01 8.03 12.58
N ARG A 29 -2.80 7.05 12.14
CA ARG A 29 -4.14 6.78 12.69
C ARG A 29 -4.07 6.29 14.13
N ASP A 30 -3.11 5.44 14.46
CA ASP A 30 -2.94 4.96 15.84
C ASP A 30 -2.52 6.10 16.77
N ARG A 31 -1.60 6.98 16.33
CA ARG A 31 -1.30 8.22 17.06
C ARG A 31 -2.52 9.12 17.25
N ALA A 32 -3.38 9.22 16.23
CA ALA A 32 -4.64 9.97 16.31
C ALA A 32 -5.56 9.42 17.41
N ARG A 33 -5.75 8.09 17.43
CA ARG A 33 -6.58 7.39 18.41
C ARG A 33 -6.08 7.62 19.84
N HIS A 34 -4.79 7.40 20.08
CA HIS A 34 -4.19 7.60 21.41
C HIS A 34 -4.32 9.05 21.88
N ALA A 35 -4.23 10.03 20.98
CA ALA A 35 -4.41 11.44 21.31
C ALA A 35 -5.89 11.84 21.53
N GLY A 36 -6.81 11.17 20.83
CA GLY A 36 -8.25 11.29 21.05
C GLY A 36 -8.68 10.73 22.41
N ASP A 37 -8.10 9.59 22.82
CA ASP A 37 -8.30 9.00 24.14
C ASP A 37 -7.75 9.90 25.27
N ALA A 38 -6.71 10.67 24.99
CA ALA A 38 -6.19 11.72 25.88
C ALA A 38 -7.05 13.01 25.88
N GLY A 39 -8.17 13.04 25.17
CA GLY A 39 -9.14 14.15 25.19
C GLY A 39 -8.74 15.39 24.38
N ASN A 40 -7.77 15.30 23.46
CA ASN A 40 -7.34 16.46 22.66
C ASN A 40 -7.86 16.41 21.20
N PRO A 41 -9.01 17.05 20.91
CA PRO A 41 -9.65 17.00 19.59
C PRO A 41 -8.82 17.66 18.48
N LEU A 42 -7.96 18.64 18.80
CA LEU A 42 -7.07 19.26 17.81
C LEU A 42 -6.02 18.27 17.28
N ILE A 43 -5.49 17.41 18.14
CA ILE A 43 -4.49 16.41 17.73
C ILE A 43 -5.12 15.33 16.85
N ALA A 44 -6.34 14.89 17.17
CA ALA A 44 -7.08 13.95 16.34
C ALA A 44 -7.32 14.51 14.92
N VAL A 45 -7.78 15.75 14.81
CA VAL A 45 -7.99 16.43 13.51
C VAL A 45 -6.67 16.58 12.73
N MET A 46 -5.59 16.98 13.41
CA MET A 46 -4.28 17.10 12.75
C MET A 46 -3.76 15.76 12.26
N ALA A 47 -3.98 14.68 13.00
CA ALA A 47 -3.54 13.35 12.60
C ALA A 47 -4.35 12.79 11.42
N SER A 48 -5.68 12.99 11.38
CA SER A 48 -6.50 12.66 10.21
C SER A 48 -6.08 13.45 8.96
N ARG A 49 -5.76 14.75 9.10
CA ARG A 49 -5.21 15.54 7.98
C ARG A 49 -3.83 15.07 7.54
N ARG A 50 -3.04 14.48 8.43
CA ARG A 50 -1.72 13.92 8.11
C ARG A 50 -1.80 12.54 7.46
N SER A 51 -2.91 11.82 7.60
CA SER A 51 -3.15 10.51 6.99
C SER A 51 -3.64 10.64 5.54
N GLU A 52 -4.35 11.73 5.22
CA GLU A 52 -4.86 12.04 3.88
C GLU A 52 -3.80 11.99 2.75
N PRO A 53 -2.56 12.49 2.90
CA PRO A 53 -1.51 12.35 1.89
C PRO A 53 -1.12 10.89 1.60
N SER A 54 -1.10 10.01 2.62
CA SER A 54 -0.78 8.60 2.43
C SER A 54 -1.88 7.89 1.65
N GLN A 55 -3.14 8.19 1.94
CA GLN A 55 -4.28 7.67 1.20
C GLN A 55 -4.23 8.11 -0.28
N ARG A 56 -4.02 9.40 -0.54
CA ARG A 56 -3.88 9.93 -1.90
C ARG A 56 -2.70 9.32 -2.66
N TYR A 57 -1.60 9.03 -1.98
CA TYR A 57 -0.46 8.35 -2.58
C TYR A 57 -0.81 6.93 -3.02
N VAL A 58 -1.51 6.16 -2.18
CA VAL A 58 -2.01 4.81 -2.52
C VAL A 58 -2.93 4.87 -3.74
N ASP A 59 -3.89 5.79 -3.74
CA ASP A 59 -4.83 5.95 -4.85
C ASP A 59 -4.11 6.34 -6.15
N GLY A 60 -3.19 7.31 -6.08
CA GLY A 60 -2.38 7.74 -7.23
C GLY A 60 -1.50 6.63 -7.79
N MET A 61 -0.87 5.82 -6.92
CA MET A 61 -0.09 4.65 -7.34
C MET A 61 -0.97 3.63 -8.08
N ARG A 62 -2.18 3.35 -7.58
CA ARG A 62 -3.11 2.45 -8.27
C ARG A 62 -3.50 2.98 -9.63
N ASP A 63 -3.76 4.27 -9.75
CA ASP A 63 -4.13 4.87 -11.04
C ASP A 63 -2.97 4.86 -12.04
N ILE A 64 -1.74 5.06 -11.58
CA ILE A 64 -0.54 4.90 -12.40
C ILE A 64 -0.44 3.46 -12.93
N LEU A 65 -0.59 2.45 -12.07
CA LEU A 65 -0.55 1.04 -12.47
C LEU A 65 -1.64 0.70 -13.50
N LYS A 66 -2.87 1.21 -13.31
CA LYS A 66 -4.00 1.06 -14.25
C LYS A 66 -3.71 1.62 -15.63
N VAL A 67 -3.00 2.75 -15.69
CA VAL A 67 -2.71 3.45 -16.94
C VAL A 67 -1.51 2.84 -17.66
N LEU A 68 -0.46 2.47 -16.92
CA LEU A 68 0.82 2.05 -17.50
C LEU A 68 0.79 0.64 -18.08
N PHE A 69 0.09 -0.31 -17.46
CA PHE A 69 0.21 -1.73 -17.81
C PHE A 69 -1.01 -2.30 -18.53
N ALA A 70 -0.77 -3.34 -19.32
CA ALA A 70 -1.80 -4.25 -19.79
C ALA A 70 -2.47 -4.93 -18.58
N ASN A 71 -3.80 -5.04 -18.58
CA ASN A 71 -4.58 -5.48 -17.42
C ASN A 71 -4.29 -4.68 -16.13
N GLY A 72 -3.91 -3.40 -16.27
CA GLY A 72 -3.46 -2.57 -15.14
C GLY A 72 -4.46 -2.47 -13.97
N GLY A 73 -5.76 -2.67 -14.22
CA GLY A 73 -6.77 -2.79 -13.15
C GLY A 73 -6.54 -3.98 -12.23
N VAL A 74 -6.27 -5.15 -12.80
CA VAL A 74 -5.95 -6.37 -12.05
C VAL A 74 -4.60 -6.21 -11.34
N VAL A 75 -3.59 -5.71 -12.05
CA VAL A 75 -2.26 -5.45 -11.48
C VAL A 75 -2.34 -4.51 -10.28
N ALA A 76 -3.11 -3.42 -10.38
CA ALA A 76 -3.26 -2.45 -9.30
C ALA A 76 -3.94 -3.07 -8.06
N GLU A 77 -4.89 -3.98 -8.25
CA GLU A 77 -5.59 -4.65 -7.15
C GLU A 77 -4.71 -5.69 -6.48
N GLU A 78 -4.04 -6.54 -7.26
CA GLU A 78 -3.09 -7.55 -6.74
C GLU A 78 -1.95 -6.89 -5.96
N CYS A 79 -1.37 -5.80 -6.49
CA CYS A 79 -0.30 -5.08 -5.80
C CYS A 79 -0.79 -4.46 -4.49
N LEU A 80 -2.04 -3.98 -4.46
CA LEU A 80 -2.64 -3.39 -3.26
C LEU A 80 -2.91 -4.45 -2.20
N GLU A 81 -3.49 -5.58 -2.59
CA GLU A 81 -3.79 -6.71 -1.70
C GLU A 81 -2.52 -7.25 -1.04
N GLU A 82 -1.47 -7.48 -1.85
CA GLU A 82 -0.17 -7.93 -1.34
C GLU A 82 0.48 -6.88 -0.43
N ALA A 83 0.37 -5.59 -0.78
CA ALA A 83 0.90 -4.52 0.04
C ALA A 83 0.20 -4.42 1.41
N TYR A 84 -1.12 -4.63 1.47
CA TYR A 84 -1.86 -4.70 2.74
C TYR A 84 -1.41 -5.89 3.58
N ALA A 85 -1.26 -7.05 2.96
CA ALA A 85 -0.78 -8.26 3.64
C ALA A 85 0.59 -8.01 4.29
N ARG A 86 1.56 -7.48 3.51
CA ARG A 86 2.88 -7.11 4.01
C ARG A 86 2.84 -6.03 5.09
N ALA A 87 1.99 -5.01 4.93
CA ALA A 87 1.90 -3.90 5.88
C ALA A 87 1.31 -4.33 7.23
N LEU A 88 0.37 -5.27 7.22
CA LEU A 88 -0.30 -5.79 8.42
C LEU A 88 0.41 -7.00 9.03
N GLY A 89 1.49 -7.49 8.41
CA GLY A 89 2.18 -8.70 8.84
C GLY A 89 1.33 -9.96 8.65
N VAL A 90 0.29 -9.89 7.82
CA VAL A 90 -0.50 -11.05 7.42
C VAL A 90 0.23 -11.68 6.26
N THR A 91 0.73 -12.90 6.43
CA THR A 91 1.26 -13.67 5.30
C THR A 91 0.10 -13.96 4.34
N THR A 92 0.07 -13.27 3.20
CA THR A 92 -0.75 -13.71 2.07
C THR A 92 -0.21 -15.07 1.62
N PRO A 93 -1.07 -16.07 1.35
CA PRO A 93 -0.64 -17.30 0.73
C PRO A 93 -0.34 -17.01 -0.74
N ALA A 94 0.85 -16.48 -1.03
CA ALA A 94 1.31 -16.25 -2.39
C ALA A 94 2.53 -17.11 -2.66
N SER A 95 2.33 -18.12 -3.52
CA SER A 95 3.34 -18.85 -4.30
C SER A 95 4.61 -19.25 -3.55
N ASP A 96 4.54 -20.44 -2.94
CA ASP A 96 5.68 -21.31 -2.72
C ASP A 96 6.26 -21.77 -4.08
N ASN A 97 6.80 -20.85 -4.86
CA ASN A 97 7.63 -21.17 -6.03
C ASN A 97 9.06 -21.36 -5.54
N GLY A 98 9.26 -22.48 -4.82
CA GLY A 98 10.45 -23.33 -4.86
C GLY A 98 11.80 -22.65 -5.09
N ARG A 99 12.20 -21.70 -4.25
CA ARG A 99 13.63 -21.37 -4.10
C ARG A 99 14.25 -22.24 -3.01
N THR A 100 14.39 -23.52 -3.33
CA THR A 100 15.47 -24.36 -2.79
C THR A 100 16.79 -23.79 -3.32
N TYR A 101 17.47 -22.99 -2.50
CA TYR A 101 18.90 -22.77 -2.69
C TYR A 101 19.63 -24.05 -2.25
N GLN A 102 20.17 -24.78 -3.22
CA GLN A 102 21.38 -25.58 -2.99
C GLN A 102 22.60 -24.67 -3.04
#